data_AF-A0A101IMI5-F1
#
_entry.id   AF-A0A101IMI5-F1
#
_cell.length_a   1.000
_cell.length_b   1.000
_cell.length_c   1.000
_cell.angle_alpha   90.00
_cell.angle_beta   90.00
_cell.angle_gamma   90.00
#
_symmetry.space_group_name_H-M   'P 1'
#
loop_
_entity.id
_entity.type
_entity.pdbx_description
1 polymer ?
#
loop_
_entity_poly.entity_id
_entity_poly.type
_entity_poly.pdbx_seq_one_letter_code
_entity_poly.pdbx_strand_id
1 'polypeptide(L)'
;VISKGEIIEKLKEMGVNISKVDSCDLVIYSPAVDKNQIKIKAPKIMSYPEALGEISKKYFTIAISGTHGKSTTTAMLSLILIEAGLDPTVIVGTHF
;
A
#
# COMPACT_ATOMS: atom_id res chain seq x y z
N VAL A 1 -17.35 10.43 5.71
CA VAL A 1 -17.25 11.49 4.69
C VAL A 1 -16.14 11.08 3.74
N ILE A 2 -16.47 10.45 2.61
CA ILE A 2 -15.46 10.03 1.64
C ILE A 2 -15.04 11.31 0.92
N SER A 3 -13.88 11.86 1.29
CA SER A 3 -13.27 12.98 0.58
C SER A 3 -13.13 12.60 -0.89
N LYS A 4 -13.70 13.39 -1.80
CA LYS A 4 -13.50 13.26 -3.24
C LYS A 4 -12.04 13.61 -3.54
N GLY A 5 -11.14 12.62 -3.44
CA GLY A 5 -9.73 12.76 -3.79
C GLY A 5 -9.44 12.09 -5.13
N GLU A 6 -8.52 12.66 -5.92
CA GLU A 6 -8.07 12.16 -7.23
C GLU A 6 -7.76 10.65 -7.23
N ILE A 7 -7.23 10.13 -6.11
CA ILE A 7 -6.93 8.70 -5.93
C ILE A 7 -8.20 7.83 -6.05
N ILE A 8 -9.33 8.27 -5.50
CA ILE A 8 -10.59 7.52 -5.54
C ILE A 8 -11.11 7.43 -6.97
N GLU A 9 -10.98 8.51 -7.75
CA GLU A 9 -11.40 8.53 -9.15
C GLU A 9 -10.53 7.60 -9.98
N LYS A 10 -9.20 7.69 -9.85
CA LYS A 10 -8.26 6.80 -10.53
C LYS A 10 -8.51 5.32 -10.22
N LEU A 11 -8.80 4.99 -8.95
CA LEU A 11 -9.12 3.60 -8.57
C LEU A 11 -10.42 3.11 -9.25
N LYS A 12 -11.44 3.98 -9.38
CA LYS A 12 -12.67 3.62 -10.10
C LYS A 12 -12.42 3.39 -11.59
N GLU A 13 -11.59 4.23 -12.23
CA GLU A 13 -11.19 4.06 -13.64
C GLU A 13 -10.44 2.74 -13.86
N MET A 14 -9.65 2.30 -12.88
CA MET A 14 -9.00 1.00 -12.86
C MET A 14 -9.97 -0.17 -12.56
N GLY A 15 -11.27 0.10 -12.38
CA GLY A 15 -12.30 -0.91 -12.12
C GLY A 15 -12.42 -1.34 -10.65
N VAL A 16 -11.80 -0.63 -9.71
CA VAL A 16 -11.90 -0.95 -8.28
C VAL A 16 -13.27 -0.58 -7.75
N ASN A 17 -13.95 -1.53 -7.11
CA ASN A 17 -15.24 -1.30 -6.46
C ASN A 17 -15.05 -0.56 -5.12
N ILE A 18 -15.53 0.68 -5.05
CA ILE A 18 -15.48 1.52 -3.84
C ILE A 18 -16.87 1.58 -3.23
N SER A 19 -17.19 0.58 -2.42
CA SER A 19 -18.46 0.50 -1.69
C SER A 19 -18.26 -0.18 -0.33
N LYS A 20 -19.30 -0.19 0.50
CA LYS A 20 -19.31 -0.98 1.73
C LYS A 20 -19.59 -2.44 1.37
N VAL A 21 -18.86 -3.34 1.99
CA VAL A 21 -19.05 -4.79 1.86
C VAL A 21 -19.24 -5.42 3.22
N ASP A 22 -20.11 -6.43 3.31
CA ASP A 22 -20.38 -7.15 4.56
C ASP A 22 -19.45 -8.36 4.75
N SER A 23 -18.88 -8.88 3.65
CA SER A 23 -17.96 -10.01 3.67
C SER A 23 -16.94 -9.95 2.53
N CYS A 24 -15.75 -10.48 2.77
CA CYS A 24 -14.70 -10.68 1.78
C CYS A 24 -13.70 -11.77 2.23
N ASP A 25 -12.76 -12.14 1.36
CA ASP A 25 -11.74 -13.15 1.69
C ASP A 25 -10.60 -12.60 2.56
N LEU A 26 -10.34 -11.30 2.50
CA LEU A 26 -9.27 -10.64 3.23
C LEU A 26 -9.65 -9.18 3.52
N VAL A 27 -9.44 -8.76 4.76
CA VAL A 27 -9.47 -7.35 5.15
C VAL A 27 -8.05 -6.85 5.37
N ILE A 28 -7.69 -5.75 4.71
CA ILE A 28 -6.48 -4.97 4.99
C ILE A 28 -6.90 -3.62 5.54
N TYR A 29 -6.37 -3.22 6.69
CA TYR A 29 -6.70 -1.94 7.34
C TYR A 29 -5.47 -1.07 7.60
N SER A 30 -5.65 0.24 7.56
CA SER A 30 -4.59 1.21 7.84
C SER A 30 -4.38 1.40 9.35
N PRO A 31 -3.23 1.93 9.79
CA PRO A 31 -2.99 2.24 11.19
C PRO A 31 -4.01 3.20 11.84
N ALA A 32 -4.78 3.94 11.03
CA ALA A 32 -5.80 4.87 11.50
C ALA A 32 -7.12 4.17 11.89
N VAL A 33 -7.26 2.86 11.63
CA VAL A 33 -8.47 2.08 11.91
C VAL A 33 -8.17 1.10 13.04
N ASP A 34 -9.00 1.13 14.10
CA ASP A 34 -8.94 0.13 15.16
C ASP A 34 -9.48 -1.22 14.65
N LYS A 35 -8.65 -2.26 14.79
CA LYS A 35 -8.99 -3.64 14.42
C LYS A 35 -10.28 -4.11 15.08
N ASN A 36 -10.55 -3.69 16.32
CA ASN A 36 -11.74 -4.10 17.07
C ASN A 36 -13.05 -3.50 16.52
N GLN A 37 -12.96 -2.46 15.69
CA GLN A 37 -14.11 -1.82 15.06
C GLN A 37 -14.47 -2.43 13.70
N ILE A 38 -13.64 -3.35 13.18
CA ILE A 38 -13.88 -4.01 11.90
C ILE A 38 -14.99 -5.05 12.05
N LYS A 39 -16.14 -4.78 11.43
CA LYS A 39 -17.32 -5.67 11.43
C LYS A 39 -17.45 -6.55 10.18
N ILE A 40 -16.50 -6.46 9.25
CA ILE A 40 -16.52 -7.19 7.98
C ILE A 40 -16.19 -8.65 8.26
N LYS A 41 -17.01 -9.57 7.74
CA LYS A 41 -16.74 -11.02 7.85
C LYS A 41 -15.63 -11.41 6.87
N ALA A 42 -14.47 -11.80 7.39
CA ALA A 42 -13.37 -12.31 6.58
C ALA A 42 -12.57 -13.38 7.34
N PRO A 43 -12.08 -14.42 6.65
CA PRO A 43 -11.23 -15.46 7.27
C PRO A 43 -9.85 -14.93 7.66
N LYS A 44 -9.39 -13.83 7.05
CA LYS A 44 -8.10 -13.19 7.37
C LYS A 44 -8.27 -11.68 7.50
N ILE A 45 -7.64 -11.12 8.54
CA ILE A 45 -7.59 -9.67 8.79
C ILE A 45 -6.13 -9.31 9.06
N MET A 46 -5.57 -8.40 8.27
CA MET A 46 -4.18 -7.94 8.38
C MET A 46 -4.12 -6.42 8.41
N SER A 47 -3.18 -5.89 9.17
CA SER A 47 -2.76 -4.50 9.04
C SER A 47 -2.03 -4.27 7.71
N TYR A 48 -2.00 -3.03 7.24
CA TYR A 48 -1.25 -2.65 6.03
C TYR A 48 0.22 -3.12 6.06
N PRO A 49 1.00 -2.95 7.16
CA PRO A 49 2.37 -3.45 7.22
C PRO A 49 2.49 -4.98 7.12
N GLU A 50 1.55 -5.74 7.71
CA GLU A 50 1.53 -7.20 7.60
C GLU A 50 1.25 -7.64 6.15
N ALA A 51 0.27 -7.01 5.50
CA ALA A 51 -0.05 -7.27 4.10
C ALA A 51 1.13 -6.94 3.18
N LEU A 52 1.79 -5.80 3.42
CA LEU A 52 2.98 -5.39 2.70
C LEU A 52 4.12 -6.39 2.87
N GLY A 53 4.34 -6.89 4.10
CA GLY A 53 5.34 -7.92 4.36
C GLY A 53 5.10 -9.22 3.59
N GLU A 54 3.84 -9.66 3.46
CA GLU A 54 3.49 -10.84 2.65
C GLU A 54 3.74 -10.64 1.15
N ILE A 55 3.56 -9.42 0.64
CA ILE A 55 3.88 -9.06 -0.75
C ILE A 55 5.40 -9.06 -0.95
N SER A 56 6.14 -8.38 -0.07
CA SER A 56 7.60 -8.24 -0.16
C SER A 56 8.32 -9.59 -0.20
N LYS A 57 7.83 -10.61 0.53
CA LYS A 57 8.41 -11.97 0.51
C LYS A 57 8.42 -12.62 -0.87
N LYS A 58 7.58 -12.16 -1.81
CA LYS A 58 7.48 -12.71 -3.18
C LYS A 58 8.50 -12.11 -4.15
N TYR A 59 9.21 -11.05 -3.74
CA TYR A 59 10.11 -10.30 -4.61
C TYR A 59 11.48 -10.11 -3.97
N PHE A 60 12.49 -9.88 -4.81
CA PHE A 60 13.75 -9.32 -4.32
C PHE A 60 13.48 -7.90 -3.79
N THR A 61 13.47 -7.75 -2.47
CA THR A 61 13.03 -6.51 -1.82
C THR A 61 14.21 -5.76 -1.23
N ILE A 62 14.36 -4.50 -1.61
CA ILE A 62 15.30 -3.55 -1.00
C ILE A 62 14.52 -2.69 0.00
N ALA A 63 14.78 -2.87 1.30
CA ALA A 63 14.14 -2.10 2.36
C ALA A 63 15.02 -0.92 2.80
N ILE A 64 14.49 0.30 2.70
CA ILE A 64 15.16 1.51 3.16
C ILE A 64 14.63 1.93 4.53
N SER A 65 15.49 1.90 5.55
CA SER A 65 15.17 2.26 6.94
C SER A 65 16.07 3.40 7.44
N GLY A 66 15.64 4.09 8.48
CA GLY A 66 16.39 5.19 9.11
C GLY A 66 15.49 6.29 9.66
N THR A 67 16.03 7.16 10.52
CA THR A 67 15.25 8.27 11.10
C THR A 67 14.93 9.33 10.03
N HIS A 68 15.92 9.68 9.21
CA HIS A 68 15.81 10.68 8.15
C HIS A 68 16.24 10.10 6.79
N GLY A 69 15.95 10.81 5.70
CA GLY A 69 16.43 10.47 4.36
C GLY A 69 15.73 9.31 3.65
N LYS A 70 14.92 8.49 4.32
CA LYS A 70 14.25 7.30 3.75
C LYS A 70 13.55 7.55 2.41
N SER A 71 12.61 8.50 2.35
CA SER A 71 11.83 8.77 1.14
C SER A 71 12.71 9.26 0.00
N THR A 72 13.65 10.18 0.28
CA THR A 72 14.61 10.69 -0.69
C THR A 72 15.50 9.59 -1.24
N THR A 73 16.09 8.77 -0.36
CA THR A 73 16.92 7.63 -0.77
C THR A 73 16.12 6.61 -1.57
N THR A 74 14.87 6.34 -1.20
CA THR A 74 13.98 5.43 -1.95
C THR A 74 13.71 5.97 -3.35
N ALA A 75 13.43 7.28 -3.48
CA ALA A 75 13.19 7.91 -4.78
C ALA A 75 14.45 7.91 -5.67
N MET A 76 15.62 8.25 -5.11
CA MET A 76 16.88 8.20 -5.84
C MET A 76 17.22 6.79 -6.34
N LEU A 77 17.07 5.79 -5.47
CA LEU A 77 17.33 4.40 -5.84
C LEU A 77 16.36 3.90 -6.92
N SER A 78 15.07 4.25 -6.80
CA SER A 78 14.07 3.97 -7.83
C SER A 78 14.51 4.48 -9.20
N LEU A 79 14.91 5.75 -9.29
CA LEU A 79 15.35 6.35 -10.55
C LEU A 79 16.59 5.66 -11.13
N ILE A 80 17.56 5.31 -10.28
CA ILE A 80 18.76 4.56 -10.72
C ILE A 80 18.37 3.19 -11.30
N LEU A 81 17.46 2.47 -10.67
CA LEU A 81 17.01 1.15 -11.12
C LEU A 81 16.19 1.25 -12.43
N ILE A 82 15.36 2.29 -12.57
CA ILE A 82 14.63 2.59 -13.81
C ILE A 82 15.62 2.88 -14.95
N GLU A 83 16.61 3.75 -14.73
CA GLU A 83 17.62 4.10 -15.74
C GLU A 83 18.50 2.90 -16.12
N ALA A 84 18.71 1.97 -15.18
CA ALA A 84 19.38 0.70 -15.44
C ALA A 84 18.51 -0.33 -16.20
N GLY A 85 17.26 0.01 -16.54
CA GLY A 85 16.34 -0.85 -17.29
C GLY A 85 15.73 -1.99 -16.45
N LEU A 86 15.70 -1.88 -15.12
CA LEU A 86 15.28 -2.95 -14.21
C LEU A 86 13.81 -2.92 -13.81
N ASP A 87 13.04 -1.91 -14.25
CA ASP A 87 11.58 -1.76 -14.02
C ASP A 87 11.11 -2.09 -12.57
N PRO A 88 11.60 -1.35 -11.55
CA PRO A 88 11.29 -1.66 -10.16
C PRO A 88 9.83 -1.32 -9.81
N THR A 89 9.22 -2.16 -8.98
CA THR A 89 8.01 -1.77 -8.22
C THR A 89 8.42 -1.03 -6.96
N VAL A 90 7.88 0.17 -6.74
CA VAL A 90 8.35 1.08 -5.69
C VAL A 90 7.21 1.52 -4.78
N ILE A 91 7.46 1.47 -3.47
CA ILE A 91 6.52 1.88 -2.42
C ILE A 91 7.18 2.99 -1.62
N VAL A 92 6.68 4.22 -1.74
CA VAL A 92 7.20 5.41 -1.05
C VAL A 92 6.15 5.94 -0.08
N GLY A 93 6.56 6.20 1.16
CA GLY A 93 5.65 6.60 2.25
C GLY A 93 5.15 8.05 2.21
N THR A 94 5.60 8.86 1.23
CA THR A 94 5.22 10.26 1.09
C THR A 94 4.87 10.55 -0.37
N HIS A 95 3.66 11.02 -0.64
CA HIS A 95 3.37 11.69 -1.91
C HIS A 95 4.10 13.03 -1.93
N PHE A 96 4.78 13.35 -3.03
CA PHE A 96 5.26 14.69 -3.34
C PHE A 96 4.16 15.49 -4.03
#